data_AF-A0A7C0ZYI4-F1
#
_entry.id   AF-A0A7C0ZYI4-F1
#
_cell.length_a   1.000
_cell.length_b   1.000
_cell.length_c   1.000
_cell.angle_alpha   90.00
_cell.angle_beta   90.00
_cell.angle_gamma   90.00
#
_symmetry.space_group_name_H-M   'P 1'
#
loop_
_entity.id
_entity.type
_entity.pdbx_description
1 polymer ?
#
loop_
_entity_poly.entity_id
_entity_poly.type
_entity_poly.pdbx_seq_one_letter_code
_entity_poly.pdbx_strand_id
1 'polypeptide(L)'
;MPKQVIEVLVEGGKATPGPPLGPALGPLGVNVAQVVKAINEATKEFEGMKVPVKVIVDVATRQFEIEVGLPPTSALILKELGIE
;
A
#
# COMPACT_ATOMS: atom_id res chain seq x y z
N MET A 1 7.68 21.37 -6.66
CA MET A 1 8.25 20.38 -5.73
C MET A 1 8.09 19.01 -6.39
N PRO A 2 9.16 18.25 -6.64
CA PRO A 2 9.04 16.95 -7.28
C PRO A 2 8.31 16.01 -6.30
N LYS A 3 7.06 15.67 -6.59
CA LYS A 3 6.36 14.58 -5.92
C LYS A 3 6.52 13.35 -6.80
N GLN A 4 7.04 12.26 -6.25
CA GLN A 4 7.20 11.00 -6.97
C GLN A 4 6.06 10.07 -6.57
N VAL A 5 5.25 9.66 -7.54
CA VAL A 5 4.14 8.73 -7.31
C VAL A 5 4.59 7.34 -7.70
N ILE A 6 4.43 6.39 -6.79
CA ILE A 6 4.75 4.99 -7.00
C ILE A 6 3.47 4.19 -6.79
N GLU A 7 3.08 3.42 -7.80
CA GLU A 7 1.95 2.51 -7.70
C GLU A 7 2.48 1.10 -7.44
N VAL A 8 2.02 0.49 -6.35
CA VAL A 8 2.38 -0.88 -5.97
C VAL A 8 1.14 -1.71 -5.73
N LEU A 9 1.21 -2.99 -6.07
CA LEU A 9 0.20 -3.97 -5.72
C LEU A 9 0.66 -4.68 -4.45
N VAL A 10 -0.17 -4.61 -3.41
CA VAL A 10 0.08 -5.24 -2.12
C VAL A 10 -1.06 -6.17 -1.77
N GLU A 11 -0.76 -7.24 -1.04
CA GLU A 11 -1.79 -8.05 -0.41
C GLU A 11 -2.27 -7.34 0.85
N GLY A 12 -3.56 -7.07 0.93
CA GLY A 12 -4.19 -6.42 2.07
C GLY A 12 -3.94 -7.20 3.34
N GLY A 13 -3.63 -6.49 4.43
CA GLY A 13 -3.30 -7.07 5.73
C GLY A 13 -1.98 -7.85 5.82
N LYS A 14 -1.33 -8.16 4.69
CA LYS A 14 -0.11 -8.98 4.61
C LYS A 14 1.00 -8.34 3.77
N ALA A 15 0.97 -7.01 3.58
CA ALA A 15 2.05 -6.32 2.90
C ALA A 15 3.38 -6.52 3.65
N THR A 16 4.45 -6.76 2.90
CA THR A 16 5.80 -6.97 3.44
C THR A 16 6.76 -5.90 2.91
N PRO A 17 7.82 -5.54 3.67
CA PRO A 17 8.85 -4.61 3.20
C PRO A 17 9.75 -5.19 2.08
N GLY A 18 9.44 -6.38 1.60
CA GLY A 18 10.16 -7.07 0.53
C GLY A 18 9.87 -6.51 -0.87
N PRO A 19 10.18 -7.28 -1.93
CA PRO A 19 9.97 -6.87 -3.33
C PRO A 19 8.46 -6.86 -3.63
N PRO A 20 7.76 -5.73 -3.49
CA PRO A 20 7.69 -4.65 -4.48
C PRO A 20 7.85 -3.22 -3.90
N LEU A 21 7.82 -3.08 -2.57
CA LEU A 21 7.89 -1.80 -1.85
C LEU A 21 9.34 -1.38 -1.60
N GLY A 22 10.21 -2.33 -1.23
CA GLY A 22 11.62 -2.05 -0.94
C GLY A 22 12.39 -1.38 -2.10
N PRO A 23 12.39 -1.95 -3.32
CA PRO A 23 13.10 -1.36 -4.46
C PRO A 23 12.51 -0.02 -4.93
N ALA A 24 11.19 0.15 -4.80
CA ALA A 24 10.50 1.35 -5.25
C ALA A 24 10.70 2.53 -4.29
N LEU A 25 10.71 2.26 -2.98
CA LEU A 25 10.83 3.27 -1.93
C LEU A 25 12.26 3.50 -1.43
N GLY A 26 13.17 2.55 -1.65
CA GLY A 26 14.59 2.65 -1.32
C GLY A 26 15.31 3.90 -1.87
N PRO A 27 15.20 4.25 -3.17
CA PRO A 27 15.88 5.43 -3.72
C PRO A 27 15.31 6.76 -3.21
N LEU A 28 14.14 6.73 -2.58
CA LEU A 28 13.43 7.90 -2.06
C LEU A 28 13.78 8.25 -0.61
N GLY A 29 14.51 7.38 0.09
CA GLY A 29 14.91 7.60 1.48
C GLY A 29 13.76 7.63 2.49
N VAL A 30 12.61 7.05 2.12
CA VAL A 30 11.45 6.90 3.00
C VAL A 30 11.49 5.57 3.77
N ASN A 31 10.89 5.55 4.96
CA ASN A 31 10.89 4.37 5.81
C ASN A 31 9.89 3.32 5.29
N VAL A 32 10.39 2.34 4.54
CA VAL A 32 9.59 1.25 3.96
C VAL A 32 8.75 0.52 5.01
N ALA A 33 9.30 0.27 6.21
CA ALA A 33 8.57 -0.42 7.27
C ALA A 33 7.38 0.39 7.79
N GLN A 34 7.50 1.73 7.86
CA GLN A 34 6.38 2.61 8.22
C GLN A 34 5.30 2.62 7.15
N VAL A 35 5.69 2.68 5.87
CA VAL A 35 4.76 2.62 4.74
C VAL A 35 4.00 1.29 4.75
N VAL A 36 4.71 0.17 4.91
CA VAL A 36 4.11 -1.17 5.00
C VAL A 36 3.11 -1.25 6.16
N LYS A 37 3.47 -0.73 7.33
CA LYS A 37 2.58 -0.75 8.49
C LYS A 37 1.30 0.06 8.24
N ALA A 38 1.44 1.26 7.69
CA ALA A 38 0.31 2.12 7.41
C ALA A 38 -0.60 1.54 6.31
N ILE A 39 -0.01 0.89 5.30
CA ILE A 39 -0.73 0.11 4.29
C ILE A 39 -1.50 -1.04 4.94
N ASN A 40 -0.85 -1.85 5.79
CA ASN A 40 -1.49 -2.98 6.45
C ASN A 40 -2.62 -2.55 7.38
N GLU A 41 -2.51 -1.39 8.02
CA GLU A 41 -3.54 -0.83 8.88
C GLU A 41 -4.75 -0.38 8.07
N ALA A 42 -4.53 0.34 6.96
CA ALA A 42 -5.59 0.78 6.05
C ALA A 42 -6.19 -0.37 5.22
N THR A 43 -5.43 -1.45 4.98
CA THR A 43 -5.87 -2.63 4.24
C THR A 43 -6.22 -3.82 5.13
N LYS A 44 -6.30 -3.62 6.46
CA LYS A 44 -6.64 -4.67 7.42
C LYS A 44 -8.01 -5.27 7.13
N GLU A 45 -8.91 -4.45 6.63
CA GLU A 45 -10.24 -4.87 6.22
C GLU A 45 -10.26 -5.64 4.90
N PHE A 46 -9.16 -5.64 4.16
CA PHE A 46 -9.00 -6.30 2.86
C PHE A 46 -8.00 -7.45 2.95
N GLU A 47 -7.89 -8.07 4.13
CA GLU A 47 -6.97 -9.16 4.38
C GLU A 47 -7.19 -10.28 3.35
N GLY A 48 -6.13 -10.66 2.63
CA GLY A 48 -6.17 -11.69 1.59
C GLY A 48 -6.51 -11.20 0.17
N MET A 49 -6.76 -9.91 -0.03
CA MET A 49 -7.07 -9.33 -1.35
C MET A 49 -5.88 -8.54 -1.91
N LYS A 50 -5.73 -8.48 -3.24
CA LYS A 50 -4.76 -7.56 -3.86
C LYS A 50 -5.35 -6.16 -3.94
N VAL A 51 -4.72 -5.21 -3.25
CA VAL A 51 -5.12 -3.81 -3.21
C VAL A 51 -4.05 -2.97 -3.92
N PRO A 52 -4.42 -2.16 -4.91
CA PRO A 52 -3.50 -1.18 -5.48
C PRO A 52 -3.30 -0.03 -4.49
N VAL A 53 -2.06 0.29 -4.18
CA VAL A 53 -1.70 1.41 -3.30
C VAL A 53 -0.80 2.37 -4.07
N LYS A 54 -1.08 3.66 -3.98
CA LYS A 54 -0.20 4.72 -4.46
C LYS A 54 0.54 5.31 -3.29
N VAL A 55 1.87 5.30 -3.36
CA VAL A 55 2.75 5.98 -2.42
C VAL A 55 3.26 7.23 -3.10
N ILE A 56 2.86 8.38 -2.60
CA ILE A 56 3.28 9.70 -3.07
C ILE A 56 4.39 10.17 -2.14
N VAL A 57 5.61 10.27 -2.63
CA VAL A 57 6.74 10.73 -1.83
C VAL A 57 7.17 12.12 -2.27
N ASP A 58 7.26 13.02 -1.29
CA ASP A 58 7.87 14.32 -1.47
C ASP A 58 9.39 14.21 -1.22
N VAL A 59 10.18 14.33 -2.29
CA VAL A 59 11.64 14.16 -2.21
C VAL A 59 12.32 15.30 -1.45
N ALA A 60 11.64 16.45 -1.27
CA ALA A 60 12.19 17.60 -0.55
C ALA A 60 11.96 17.49 0.96
N THR A 61 10.79 17.04 1.39
CA THR A 61 10.44 16.92 2.82
C THR A 61 10.62 15.51 3.38
N ARG A 62 10.88 14.52 2.51
CA ARG A 62 10.88 13.07 2.82
C ARG A 62 9.55 12.60 3.41
N GLN A 63 8.49 13.36 3.18
CA GLN A 63 7.14 12.97 3.57
C GLN A 63 6.61 11.99 2.55
N PHE A 64 5.85 11.02 3.04
CA PHE A 64 5.12 10.08 2.20
C PHE A 64 3.64 10.21 2.51
N GLU A 65 2.82 10.22 1.47
CA GLU A 65 1.39 10.07 1.51
C GLU A 65 1.06 8.71 0.88
N ILE A 66 0.06 8.04 1.42
CA ILE A 66 -0.42 6.74 0.93
C ILE A 66 -1.88 6.88 0.57
N GLU A 67 -2.19 6.65 -0.70
CA GLU A 67 -3.56 6.49 -1.19
C GLU A 67 -3.80 5.00 -1.41
N VAL A 68 -4.65 4.43 -0.55
CA VAL A 68 -5.12 3.06 -0.74
C VAL A 68 -6.27 3.12 -1.74
N GLY A 69 -6.07 2.49 -2.89
CA GLY A 69 -7.14 2.32 -3.87
C GLY A 69 -8.24 1.43 -3.31
N LEU A 70 -9.45 1.59 -3.85
CA LEU A 70 -10.54 0.69 -3.51
C LEU A 70 -10.21 -0.72 -4.04
N PRO A 71 -10.30 -1.76 -3.21
CA PRO A 71 -10.29 -3.13 -3.72
C PRO A 71 -11.53 -3.37 -4.59
N PRO A 72 -11.48 -4.37 -5.48
CA PRO A 72 -12.63 -4.71 -6.31
C PRO A 72 -13.86 -4.97 -5.45
N THR A 73 -15.00 -4.40 -5.83
CA THR A 73 -16.29 -4.53 -5.11
C THR A 73 -16.65 -6.00 -4.88
N SER A 74 -16.26 -6.89 -5.79
CA SER A 74 -16.43 -8.34 -5.64
C SER A 74 -15.77 -8.89 -4.38
N ALA A 75 -14.60 -8.38 -4.00
CA ALA A 75 -13.87 -8.86 -2.85
C ALA A 75 -14.43 -8.29 -1.53
N LEU A 76 -14.96 -7.07 -1.55
CA LEU A 76 -15.80 -6.51 -0.48
C LEU A 76 -17.05 -7.36 -0.23
N ILE A 77 -17.73 -7.78 -1.30
CA ILE A 77 -18.92 -8.63 -1.23
C ILE A 77 -18.56 -10.02 -0.70
N LEU A 78 -17.46 -10.63 -1.16
CA LEU A 78 -17.00 -11.95 -0.68
C LEU A 78 -16.68 -11.95 0.82
N LYS A 79 -16.09 -10.87 1.35
CA LYS A 79 -15.83 -10.70 2.78
C LYS A 79 -17.12 -10.61 3.60
N GLU A 80 -18.08 -9.80 3.17
CA GLU A 80 -19.39 -9.69 3.86
C GLU A 80 -20.18 -11.01 3.79
N LEU A 81 -20.00 -11.79 2.73
CA LEU A 81 -20.64 -13.10 2.59
C LEU A 81 -19.92 -14.22 3.35
N GLY A 82 -18.71 -13.98 3.86
CA GLY A 82 -17.90 -14.97 4.57
C GLY A 82 -17.45 -16.14 3.70
N ILE A 83 -17.27 -15.91 2.40
CA ILE A 83 -16.87 -16.92 1.42
C ILE A 83 -15.46 -16.58 0.93
N GLU A 84 -14.48 -17.42 1.27
CA GLU A 84 -13.10 -17.40 0.71
C GLU A 84 -13.03 -18.04 -0.68
#